data_AF-A0A3D8IMT2-F1
#
_entry.id   AF-A0A3D8IMT2-F1
#
_cell.length_a   1.000
_cell.length_b   1.000
_cell.length_c   1.000
_cell.angle_alpha   90.00
_cell.angle_beta   90.00
_cell.angle_gamma   90.00
#
_symmetry.space_group_name_H-M   'P 1'
#
loop_
_entity.id
_entity.type
_entity.pdbx_description
1 polymer ?
#
loop_
_entity_poly.entity_id
_entity_poly.type
_entity_poly.pdbx_seq_one_letter_code
_entity_poly.pdbx_strand_id
1 'polypeptide(L)'
;MARLFSKALLSFCFITGIIVATDTQADQELTTSPKIVYAKALSTTQTLQDQTFYVGQEVSIVYEASLFAGASLKGSNFEKNPKDKVELKNKNATWKNIDSQHLQTTYVFKLKASSAIIPALNIVALSADGSYEEQVRVDSIALNVIDLGSNAQYAGVLGKDFKLLRNKSQRYDELHNIIVFEFEMQSQNLKDMNIKGFETQGFEELSQRNGGMYGVYYVIVPKSLRELSFEYFNPDVRRFESVNIPIVVVNSELVSTQSDLNPKASYAFFKLVIIGILIILFLGLFLWKRYKIFLFIVALLCGILIYNLAFSNSYGTLKAGASVSILPMKDSTIVRIVESDIPIQIVGERKMDLQGQSVLLYKVLIGDSQIGWVRSEYVGKN
;
A
#
# COMPACT_ATOMS: atom_id res chain seq x y z
N MET A 1 -104.90 -11.07 18.16
CA MET A 1 -105.99 -11.95 18.65
C MET A 1 -105.77 -13.32 18.03
N ALA A 2 -105.71 -14.36 18.87
CA ALA A 2 -105.77 -15.81 18.60
C ALA A 2 -104.75 -16.51 17.65
N ARG A 3 -104.12 -17.54 18.22
CA ARG A 3 -103.29 -18.61 17.63
C ARG A 3 -104.15 -19.64 16.88
N LEU A 4 -103.57 -20.47 16.00
CA LEU A 4 -103.40 -21.95 16.16
C LEU A 4 -103.05 -22.68 14.84
N PHE A 5 -101.98 -23.49 14.91
CA PHE A 5 -101.77 -24.86 14.37
C PHE A 5 -102.25 -25.26 12.95
N SER A 6 -101.34 -25.85 12.14
CA SER A 6 -101.15 -27.33 12.05
C SER A 6 -100.20 -27.73 10.90
N LYS A 7 -99.55 -28.88 11.05
CA LYS A 7 -98.57 -29.51 10.15
C LYS A 7 -99.27 -30.35 9.06
N ALA A 8 -98.62 -30.48 7.88
CA ALA A 8 -98.13 -31.75 7.30
C ALA A 8 -98.26 -31.84 5.77
N LEU A 9 -97.23 -32.49 5.21
CA LEU A 9 -97.17 -33.33 3.99
C LEU A 9 -96.66 -32.72 2.67
N LEU A 10 -95.41 -33.12 2.37
CA LEU A 10 -94.83 -33.54 1.10
C LEU A 10 -95.67 -33.34 -0.17
N SER A 11 -95.08 -32.67 -1.17
CA SER A 11 -95.08 -33.22 -2.53
C SER A 11 -93.86 -32.75 -3.32
N PHE A 12 -93.22 -33.74 -3.92
CA PHE A 12 -92.09 -33.68 -4.84
C PHE A 12 -92.62 -33.26 -6.22
N CYS A 13 -92.09 -32.21 -6.83
CA CYS A 13 -92.32 -31.91 -8.25
C CYS A 13 -91.02 -31.43 -8.91
N PHE A 14 -90.45 -32.33 -9.71
CA PHE A 14 -89.55 -32.04 -10.81
C PHE A 14 -90.25 -31.13 -11.82
N ILE A 15 -89.63 -30.00 -12.20
CA ILE A 15 -89.87 -29.36 -13.50
C ILE A 15 -88.52 -28.96 -14.09
N THR A 16 -88.23 -29.57 -15.23
CA THR A 16 -87.19 -29.26 -16.19
C THR A 16 -87.35 -27.87 -16.78
N GLY A 17 -86.25 -27.11 -16.87
CA GLY A 17 -86.14 -25.89 -17.67
C GLY A 17 -84.83 -25.90 -18.42
N ILE A 18 -84.90 -26.11 -19.74
CA ILE A 18 -83.80 -25.98 -20.69
C ILE A 18 -83.44 -24.49 -20.77
N ILE A 19 -82.18 -24.15 -20.48
CA ILE A 19 -81.59 -22.87 -20.88
C ILE A 19 -80.31 -23.16 -21.64
N VAL A 20 -80.27 -22.55 -22.83
CA VAL A 20 -79.24 -22.59 -23.86
C VAL A 20 -77.87 -22.29 -23.28
N ALA A 21 -76.93 -23.21 -23.49
CA ALA A 21 -75.52 -22.99 -23.26
C ALA A 21 -74.98 -22.06 -24.34
N THR A 22 -74.81 -20.77 -24.00
CA THR A 22 -73.81 -19.94 -24.67
C THR A 22 -72.48 -20.22 -23.99
N ASP A 23 -71.71 -21.02 -24.69
CA ASP A 23 -70.33 -21.35 -24.41
C ASP A 23 -69.50 -20.06 -24.40
N THR A 24 -69.00 -19.69 -23.23
CA THR A 24 -67.87 -18.77 -23.08
C THR A 24 -67.15 -19.12 -21.78
N GLN A 25 -66.77 -20.40 -21.66
CA GLN A 25 -65.62 -20.73 -20.82
C GLN A 25 -64.40 -20.17 -21.55
N ALA A 26 -63.87 -19.06 -21.03
CA ALA A 26 -62.48 -18.74 -21.22
C ALA A 26 -61.66 -19.84 -20.53
N ASP A 27 -61.44 -20.93 -21.24
CA ASP A 27 -60.41 -21.89 -20.92
C ASP A 27 -59.09 -21.13 -20.90
N GLN A 28 -58.58 -20.84 -19.70
CA GLN A 28 -57.16 -20.65 -19.52
C GLN A 28 -56.53 -22.02 -19.79
N GLU A 29 -56.21 -22.29 -21.05
CA GLU A 29 -55.22 -23.29 -21.41
C GLU A 29 -53.95 -22.94 -20.65
N LEU A 30 -53.71 -23.66 -19.54
CA LEU A 30 -52.40 -23.76 -18.94
C LEU A 30 -51.55 -24.51 -19.96
N THR A 31 -51.02 -23.78 -20.94
CA THR A 31 -50.00 -24.26 -21.87
C THR A 31 -48.78 -24.59 -21.03
N THR A 32 -48.72 -25.81 -20.50
CA THR A 32 -47.54 -26.34 -19.83
C THR A 32 -46.49 -26.56 -20.91
N SER A 33 -45.73 -25.52 -21.23
CA SER A 33 -44.55 -25.64 -22.05
C SER A 33 -43.62 -26.70 -21.43
N PRO A 34 -42.97 -27.53 -22.25
CA PRO A 34 -42.09 -28.57 -21.73
C PRO A 34 -40.94 -27.93 -20.97
N LYS A 35 -40.52 -28.58 -19.88
CA LYS A 35 -39.38 -28.12 -19.09
C LYS A 35 -38.08 -28.30 -19.88
N ILE A 36 -37.39 -27.19 -20.13
CA ILE A 36 -36.20 -27.09 -20.96
C ILE A 36 -34.92 -26.78 -20.18
N VAL A 37 -35.03 -26.41 -18.91
CA VAL A 37 -33.85 -26.14 -18.06
C VAL A 37 -33.99 -26.72 -16.65
N TYR A 38 -32.87 -27.24 -16.15
CA TYR A 38 -32.68 -27.56 -14.74
C TYR A 38 -31.38 -26.92 -14.25
N ALA A 39 -31.35 -26.47 -13.01
CA ALA A 39 -30.16 -25.86 -12.44
C ALA A 39 -29.92 -26.31 -11.00
N LYS A 40 -28.65 -26.43 -10.62
CA LYS A 40 -28.24 -26.76 -9.25
C LYS A 40 -26.87 -26.15 -8.94
N ALA A 41 -26.61 -25.90 -7.67
CA ALA A 41 -25.25 -25.75 -7.18
C ALA A 41 -24.62 -27.14 -7.02
N LEU A 42 -23.42 -27.35 -7.56
CA LEU A 42 -22.70 -28.62 -7.44
C LEU A 42 -22.06 -28.78 -6.06
N SER A 43 -21.67 -27.67 -5.44
CA SER A 43 -21.33 -27.66 -4.03
C SER A 43 -22.61 -28.00 -3.24
N THR A 44 -22.70 -29.21 -2.70
CA THR A 44 -23.90 -29.63 -1.96
C THR A 44 -24.12 -28.69 -0.79
N THR A 45 -25.33 -28.17 -0.63
CA THR A 45 -25.69 -27.26 0.46
C THR A 45 -25.28 -27.82 1.83
N GLN A 46 -25.36 -29.14 2.02
CA GLN A 46 -24.91 -29.84 3.24
C GLN A 46 -23.39 -29.77 3.44
N THR A 47 -22.56 -30.05 2.42
CA THR A 47 -21.09 -30.03 2.55
C THR A 47 -20.54 -28.63 2.80
N LEU A 48 -21.21 -27.58 2.33
CA LEU A 48 -20.86 -26.20 2.65
C LEU A 48 -21.36 -25.78 4.04
N GLN A 49 -22.51 -26.29 4.50
CA GLN A 49 -23.03 -25.96 5.83
C GLN A 49 -22.22 -26.56 6.98
N ASP A 50 -21.62 -27.72 6.76
CA ASP A 50 -20.74 -28.38 7.72
C ASP A 50 -19.34 -27.73 7.80
N GLN A 51 -19.00 -26.89 6.83
CA GLN A 51 -17.74 -26.15 6.79
C GLN A 51 -17.85 -24.83 7.56
N THR A 52 -16.77 -24.50 8.27
CA THR A 52 -16.62 -23.20 8.92
C THR A 52 -15.83 -22.27 8.00
N PHE A 53 -16.40 -21.10 7.73
CA PHE A 53 -15.77 -20.03 6.98
C PHE A 53 -15.46 -18.84 7.88
N TYR A 54 -14.68 -17.90 7.36
CA TYR A 54 -14.30 -16.70 8.09
C TYR A 54 -14.65 -15.43 7.31
N VAL A 55 -14.95 -14.35 8.02
CA VAL A 55 -15.09 -13.03 7.39
C VAL A 55 -13.78 -12.67 6.68
N GLY A 56 -13.89 -12.19 5.43
CA GLY A 56 -12.76 -11.92 4.54
C GLY A 56 -12.43 -13.05 3.56
N GLN A 57 -12.89 -14.28 3.82
CA GLN A 57 -12.61 -15.44 2.96
C GLN A 57 -13.33 -15.34 1.61
N GLU A 58 -12.70 -15.86 0.56
CA GLU A 58 -13.32 -16.05 -0.75
C GLU A 58 -13.78 -17.50 -0.91
N VAL A 59 -15.04 -17.68 -1.33
CA VAL A 59 -15.68 -18.99 -1.51
C VAL A 59 -16.13 -19.13 -2.95
N SER A 60 -15.73 -20.23 -3.59
CA SER A 60 -16.13 -20.58 -4.96
C SER A 60 -17.34 -21.50 -4.95
N ILE A 61 -18.40 -21.10 -5.65
CA ILE A 61 -19.60 -21.91 -5.84
C ILE A 61 -19.72 -22.26 -7.32
N VAL A 62 -19.77 -23.55 -7.62
CA VAL A 62 -19.96 -24.06 -8.98
C VAL A 62 -21.44 -24.32 -9.22
N TYR A 63 -21.98 -23.74 -10.29
CA TYR A 63 -23.36 -23.95 -10.73
C TYR A 63 -23.36 -24.73 -12.03
N GLU A 64 -24.34 -25.61 -12.16
CA GLU A 64 -24.61 -26.39 -13.36
C GLU A 64 -26.02 -26.10 -13.87
N ALA A 65 -26.14 -25.86 -15.16
CA ALA A 65 -27.39 -25.75 -15.89
C ALA A 65 -27.46 -26.88 -16.92
N SER A 66 -28.53 -27.65 -16.89
CA SER A 66 -28.83 -28.71 -17.86
C SER A 66 -29.92 -28.20 -18.78
N LEU A 67 -29.62 -28.08 -20.08
CA LEU A 67 -30.51 -27.60 -21.12
C LEU A 67 -31.02 -28.79 -21.95
N PHE A 68 -32.33 -28.80 -22.20
CA PHE A 68 -33.02 -29.87 -22.90
C PHE A 68 -33.72 -29.34 -24.16
N ALA A 69 -34.10 -30.25 -25.05
CA ALA A 69 -34.86 -29.94 -26.27
C ALA A 69 -34.22 -28.86 -27.16
N GLY A 70 -32.88 -28.79 -27.19
CA GLY A 70 -32.13 -27.80 -28.00
C GLY A 70 -32.20 -26.37 -27.47
N ALA A 71 -32.66 -26.16 -26.23
CA ALA A 71 -32.69 -24.85 -25.61
C ALA A 71 -31.30 -24.23 -25.44
N SER A 72 -31.26 -22.91 -25.38
CA SER A 72 -30.04 -22.12 -25.20
C SER A 72 -30.11 -21.26 -23.95
N LEU A 73 -28.95 -21.03 -23.32
CA LEU A 73 -28.89 -20.14 -22.15
C LEU A 73 -29.00 -18.68 -22.60
N LYS A 74 -30.01 -17.97 -22.10
CA LYS A 74 -30.18 -16.52 -22.33
C LYS A 74 -29.40 -15.70 -21.30
N GLY A 75 -29.37 -16.13 -20.04
CA GLY A 75 -28.61 -15.44 -19.01
C GLY A 75 -28.83 -15.98 -17.60
N SER A 76 -28.09 -15.40 -16.65
CA SER A 76 -28.20 -15.73 -15.24
C SER A 76 -27.95 -14.49 -14.37
N ASN A 77 -28.75 -14.30 -13.32
CA ASN A 77 -28.60 -13.17 -12.41
C ASN A 77 -28.91 -13.56 -10.97
N PHE A 78 -28.15 -13.00 -10.03
CA PHE A 78 -28.40 -13.16 -8.60
C PHE A 78 -29.51 -12.26 -8.12
N GLU A 79 -30.31 -12.77 -7.19
CA GLU A 79 -31.28 -11.93 -6.49
C GLU A 79 -30.58 -10.86 -5.67
N LYS A 80 -31.18 -9.67 -5.63
CA LYS A 80 -30.65 -8.57 -4.83
C LYS A 80 -30.66 -8.99 -3.36
N ASN A 81 -29.49 -9.10 -2.77
CA ASN A 81 -29.36 -9.26 -1.33
C ASN A 81 -29.48 -7.88 -0.68
N PRO A 82 -30.47 -7.63 0.20
CA PRO A 82 -30.71 -6.30 0.76
C PRO A 82 -29.63 -5.80 1.74
N LYS A 83 -28.57 -6.58 2.03
CA LYS A 83 -27.60 -6.26 3.11
C LYS A 83 -26.11 -6.33 2.75
N ASP A 84 -25.72 -6.43 1.48
CA ASP A 84 -24.29 -6.41 1.02
C ASP A 84 -23.30 -7.28 1.83
N LYS A 85 -23.79 -8.36 2.45
CA LYS A 85 -22.99 -9.23 3.34
C LYS A 85 -22.04 -10.17 2.58
N VAL A 86 -22.16 -10.19 1.26
CA VAL A 86 -21.31 -10.93 0.34
C VAL A 86 -21.00 -10.04 -0.86
N GLU A 87 -19.80 -10.15 -1.41
CA GLU A 87 -19.38 -9.44 -2.62
C GLU A 87 -19.02 -10.46 -3.71
N LEU A 88 -19.67 -10.36 -4.86
CA LEU A 88 -19.31 -11.13 -6.03
C LEU A 88 -18.05 -10.54 -6.68
N LYS A 89 -16.95 -11.31 -6.67
CA LYS A 89 -15.64 -10.87 -7.18
C LYS A 89 -15.55 -10.95 -8.70
N ASN A 90 -16.14 -11.97 -9.30
CA ASN A 90 -16.09 -12.24 -10.74
C ASN A 90 -17.45 -12.01 -11.41
N LYS A 91 -17.92 -10.76 -11.43
CA LYS A 91 -19.24 -10.37 -11.99
C LYS A 91 -19.44 -10.79 -13.45
N ASN A 92 -18.36 -10.99 -14.20
CA ASN A 92 -18.37 -11.32 -15.62
C ASN A 92 -18.08 -12.82 -15.88
N ALA A 93 -18.36 -13.69 -14.90
CA ALA A 93 -18.17 -15.12 -15.09
C ALA A 93 -19.03 -15.64 -16.26
N THR A 94 -18.42 -16.45 -17.12
CA THR A 94 -19.08 -17.03 -18.29
C THR A 94 -19.46 -18.49 -18.04
N TRP A 95 -20.56 -18.90 -18.66
CA TRP A 95 -20.98 -20.30 -18.68
C TRP A 95 -20.20 -21.03 -19.77
N LYS A 96 -19.67 -22.20 -19.43
CA LYS A 96 -18.89 -23.06 -20.32
C LYS A 96 -19.63 -24.37 -20.56
N ASN A 97 -19.70 -24.80 -21.80
CA ASN A 97 -20.24 -26.12 -22.15
C ASN A 97 -19.28 -27.19 -21.64
N ILE A 98 -19.79 -28.11 -20.83
CA ILE A 98 -19.10 -29.35 -20.44
C ILE A 98 -19.38 -30.41 -21.50
N ASP A 99 -20.62 -30.45 -21.99
CA ASP A 99 -21.06 -31.26 -23.12
C ASP A 99 -22.22 -30.57 -23.87
N SER A 100 -22.98 -31.32 -24.67
CA SER A 100 -24.09 -30.80 -25.48
C SER A 100 -25.31 -30.35 -24.68
N GLN A 101 -25.46 -30.77 -23.43
CA GLN A 101 -26.62 -30.48 -22.58
C GLN A 101 -26.24 -29.76 -21.28
N HIS A 102 -25.00 -29.88 -20.83
CA HIS A 102 -24.56 -29.37 -19.54
C HIS A 102 -23.63 -28.15 -19.70
N LEU A 103 -24.00 -27.06 -19.01
CA LEU A 103 -23.19 -25.86 -18.86
C LEU A 103 -22.80 -25.67 -17.40
N GLN A 104 -21.59 -25.19 -17.16
CA GLN A 104 -21.11 -24.87 -15.83
C GLN A 104 -20.51 -23.46 -15.76
N THR A 105 -20.63 -22.84 -14.59
CA THR A 105 -19.92 -21.61 -14.25
C THR A 105 -19.49 -21.63 -12.80
N THR A 106 -18.49 -20.83 -12.46
CA THR A 106 -17.98 -20.69 -11.09
C THR A 106 -18.05 -19.24 -10.67
N TYR A 107 -18.76 -18.96 -9.58
CA TYR A 107 -18.82 -17.64 -8.97
C TYR A 107 -18.02 -17.61 -7.67
N VAL A 108 -17.24 -16.54 -7.48
CA VAL A 108 -16.39 -16.33 -6.32
C VAL A 108 -16.98 -15.22 -5.46
N PHE A 109 -17.32 -15.56 -4.22
CA PHE A 109 -17.94 -14.66 -3.26
C PHE A 109 -16.99 -14.36 -2.11
N LYS A 110 -16.75 -13.08 -1.83
CA LYS A 110 -16.08 -12.62 -0.62
C LYS A 110 -17.09 -12.43 0.51
N LEU A 111 -16.84 -13.06 1.65
CA LEU A 111 -17.71 -13.00 2.83
C LEU A 111 -17.41 -11.73 3.64
N LYS A 112 -18.42 -10.89 3.88
CA LYS A 112 -18.26 -9.61 4.60
C LYS A 112 -18.81 -9.60 6.03
N ALA A 113 -19.61 -10.60 6.40
CA ALA A 113 -20.21 -10.69 7.72
C ALA A 113 -20.48 -12.13 8.14
N SER A 114 -20.61 -12.37 9.45
CA SER A 114 -20.96 -13.67 10.04
C SER A 114 -22.31 -14.23 9.59
N SER A 115 -23.21 -13.36 9.14
CA SER A 115 -24.54 -13.71 8.60
C SER A 115 -24.59 -13.66 7.07
N ALA A 116 -23.45 -13.93 6.42
CA ALA A 116 -23.34 -14.00 4.97
C ALA A 116 -24.19 -15.14 4.40
N ILE A 117 -24.93 -14.82 3.33
CA ILE A 117 -25.78 -15.76 2.59
C ILE A 117 -25.46 -15.55 1.12
N ILE A 118 -25.10 -16.62 0.42
CA ILE A 118 -24.98 -16.60 -1.03
C ILE A 118 -26.39 -16.43 -1.60
N PRO A 119 -26.65 -15.36 -2.39
CA PRO A 119 -27.98 -15.10 -2.92
C PRO A 119 -28.42 -16.19 -3.88
N ALA A 120 -29.74 -16.40 -3.96
CA ALA A 120 -30.34 -17.27 -4.96
C ALA A 120 -29.97 -16.82 -6.38
N LEU A 121 -29.79 -17.80 -7.27
CA LEU A 121 -29.44 -17.59 -8.67
C LEU A 121 -30.65 -17.89 -9.55
N ASN A 122 -31.03 -16.91 -10.38
CA ASN A 122 -32.03 -17.09 -11.42
C ASN A 122 -31.33 -17.36 -12.75
N ILE A 123 -31.75 -18.41 -13.45
CA ILE A 123 -31.23 -18.81 -14.75
C ILE A 123 -32.38 -18.79 -15.74
N VAL A 124 -32.16 -18.16 -16.90
CA VAL A 124 -33.14 -18.05 -17.98
C VAL A 124 -32.65 -18.80 -19.21
N ALA A 125 -33.45 -19.75 -19.68
CA ALA A 125 -33.23 -20.48 -20.92
C ALA A 125 -34.29 -20.09 -21.95
N LEU A 126 -33.90 -20.09 -23.23
CA LEU A 126 -34.74 -19.83 -24.38
C LEU A 126 -34.93 -21.15 -25.14
N SER A 127 -36.18 -21.47 -25.51
CA SER A 127 -36.49 -22.65 -26.31
C SER A 127 -35.78 -22.63 -27.67
N ALA A 128 -35.59 -23.80 -28.29
CA ALA A 128 -34.84 -23.92 -29.56
C ALA A 128 -35.43 -23.10 -30.71
N ASP A 129 -36.75 -22.93 -30.73
CA ASP A 129 -37.51 -22.14 -31.70
C ASP A 129 -37.70 -20.67 -31.28
N GLY A 130 -37.23 -20.30 -30.08
CA GLY A 130 -37.37 -18.95 -29.51
C GLY A 130 -38.79 -18.57 -29.09
N SER A 131 -39.72 -19.52 -29.00
CA SER A 131 -41.14 -19.26 -28.71
C SER A 131 -41.44 -18.94 -27.24
N TYR A 132 -40.62 -19.43 -26.30
CA TYR A 132 -40.79 -19.13 -24.87
C TYR A 132 -39.48 -19.16 -24.07
N GLU A 133 -39.53 -18.53 -22.90
CA GLU A 133 -38.44 -18.52 -21.92
C GLU A 133 -38.87 -19.28 -20.67
N GLU A 134 -37.96 -20.09 -20.13
CA GLU A 134 -38.13 -20.72 -18.83
C GLU A 134 -37.11 -20.16 -17.84
N GLN A 135 -37.58 -19.80 -16.65
CA GLN A 135 -36.74 -19.35 -15.54
C GLN A 135 -36.67 -20.43 -14.45
N VAL A 136 -35.45 -20.79 -14.06
CA VAL A 136 -35.19 -21.69 -12.92
C VAL A 136 -34.47 -20.93 -11.83
N ARG A 137 -34.89 -21.17 -10.59
CA ARG A 137 -34.29 -20.63 -9.37
C ARG A 137 -33.44 -21.70 -8.68
N VAL A 138 -32.20 -21.36 -8.36
CA VAL A 138 -31.36 -22.09 -7.41
C VAL A 138 -31.39 -21.36 -6.08
N ASP A 139 -31.71 -22.07 -5.01
CA ASP A 139 -31.91 -21.48 -3.69
C ASP A 139 -30.65 -20.86 -3.08
N SER A 140 -30.87 -19.90 -2.17
CA SER A 140 -29.81 -19.25 -1.41
C SER A 140 -29.06 -20.25 -0.51
N ILE A 141 -27.76 -20.04 -0.34
CA ILE A 141 -26.91 -20.92 0.48
C ILE A 141 -26.48 -20.15 1.74
N ALA A 142 -26.96 -20.57 2.90
CA ALA A 142 -26.50 -20.08 4.19
C ALA A 142 -25.15 -20.72 4.54
N LEU A 143 -24.19 -19.91 5.00
CA LEU A 143 -22.86 -20.35 5.37
C LEU A 143 -22.63 -20.14 6.87
N ASN A 144 -21.87 -21.04 7.51
CA ASN A 144 -21.41 -20.85 8.87
C ASN A 144 -20.14 -19.99 8.86
N VAL A 145 -20.28 -18.69 9.13
CA VAL A 145 -19.19 -17.70 9.02
C VAL A 145 -18.83 -17.12 10.39
N ILE A 146 -17.58 -17.28 10.79
CA ILE A 146 -17.03 -16.74 12.04
C ILE A 146 -16.38 -15.38 11.75
N ASP A 147 -16.73 -14.40 12.57
CA ASP A 147 -16.05 -13.11 12.60
C ASP A 147 -14.92 -13.13 13.63
N LEU A 148 -13.70 -12.89 13.17
CA LEU A 148 -12.48 -12.86 13.98
C LEU A 148 -12.13 -11.43 14.43
N GLY A 149 -12.92 -10.44 14.02
CA GLY A 149 -12.70 -9.01 14.26
C GLY A 149 -12.77 -8.60 15.73
N SER A 150 -13.26 -9.45 16.63
CA SER A 150 -13.23 -9.22 18.08
C SER A 150 -11.81 -9.26 18.67
N ASN A 151 -10.86 -9.92 18.00
CA ASN A 151 -9.46 -9.90 18.40
C ASN A 151 -8.85 -8.52 18.06
N ALA A 152 -8.30 -7.84 19.07
CA ALA A 152 -7.71 -6.51 18.95
C ALA A 152 -6.38 -6.50 18.18
N GLN A 153 -5.65 -7.62 18.14
CA GLN A 153 -4.39 -7.74 17.40
C GLN A 153 -4.59 -8.25 15.96
N TYR A 154 -5.79 -8.73 15.63
CA TYR A 154 -6.08 -9.27 14.31
C TYR A 154 -6.09 -8.17 13.24
N ALA A 155 -5.20 -8.34 12.26
CA ALA A 155 -5.00 -7.39 11.17
C ALA A 155 -5.98 -7.56 9.99
N GLY A 156 -7.00 -8.42 10.13
CA GLY A 156 -7.99 -8.65 9.07
C GLY A 156 -7.54 -9.60 7.95
N VAL A 157 -6.41 -10.29 8.11
CA VAL A 157 -5.81 -11.14 7.07
C VAL A 157 -5.98 -12.62 7.40
N LEU A 158 -6.55 -13.36 6.45
CA LEU A 158 -6.55 -14.82 6.41
C LEU A 158 -5.37 -15.27 5.55
N GLY A 159 -4.50 -16.10 6.10
CA GLY A 159 -3.36 -16.60 5.34
C GLY A 159 -2.41 -17.46 6.14
N LYS A 160 -1.33 -17.89 5.49
CA LYS A 160 -0.30 -18.76 6.07
C LYS A 160 1.08 -18.44 5.55
N ASP A 161 2.08 -18.97 6.25
CA ASP A 161 3.49 -18.88 5.89
C ASP A 161 3.98 -17.43 5.75
N PHE A 162 3.62 -16.56 6.70
CA PHE A 162 4.12 -15.19 6.72
C PHE A 162 5.64 -15.17 6.87
N LYS A 163 6.32 -14.56 5.89
CA LYS A 163 7.77 -14.44 5.85
C LYS A 163 8.16 -12.98 5.72
N LEU A 164 8.72 -12.42 6.78
CA LEU A 164 9.34 -11.11 6.74
C LEU A 164 10.63 -11.18 5.92
N LEU A 165 10.70 -10.38 4.85
CA LEU A 165 11.88 -10.31 3.99
C LEU A 165 12.82 -9.21 4.47
N ARG A 166 12.27 -8.00 4.67
CA ARG A 166 13.01 -6.80 5.06
C ARG A 166 12.12 -5.90 5.89
N ASN A 167 12.72 -5.14 6.79
CA ASN A 167 12.06 -4.02 7.44
C ASN A 167 13.03 -2.85 7.53
N LYS A 168 12.48 -1.63 7.55
CA LYS A 168 13.22 -0.40 7.80
C LYS A 168 12.34 0.53 8.62
N SER A 169 12.90 1.05 9.70
CA SER A 169 12.24 2.06 10.53
C SER A 169 13.00 3.38 10.43
N GLN A 170 12.28 4.48 10.23
CA GLN A 170 12.83 5.83 10.11
C GLN A 170 11.97 6.83 10.89
N ARG A 171 12.53 7.99 11.21
CA ARG A 171 11.76 9.11 11.76
C ARG A 171 10.77 9.61 10.69
N TYR A 172 9.50 9.76 11.07
CA TYR A 172 8.47 10.38 10.21
C TYR A 172 8.29 11.85 10.56
N ASP A 173 8.04 12.14 11.84
CA ASP A 173 7.88 13.51 12.36
C ASP A 173 8.49 13.66 13.77
N GLU A 174 8.03 14.63 14.56
CA GLU A 174 8.48 14.84 15.94
C GLU A 174 7.99 13.77 16.92
N LEU A 175 6.84 13.15 16.68
CA LEU A 175 6.16 12.22 17.59
C LEU A 175 6.12 10.77 17.09
N HIS A 176 6.31 10.57 15.78
CA HIS A 176 6.09 9.30 15.10
C HIS A 176 7.32 8.82 14.31
N ASN A 177 7.39 7.51 14.16
CA ASN A 177 8.27 6.80 13.23
C ASN A 177 7.42 6.20 12.10
N ILE A 178 8.02 6.01 10.94
CA ILE A 178 7.46 5.20 9.86
C ILE A 178 8.22 3.88 9.80
N ILE A 179 7.46 2.79 9.75
CA ILE A 179 7.98 1.45 9.51
C ILE A 179 7.54 1.06 8.12
N VAL A 180 8.48 0.62 7.29
CA VAL A 180 8.21 -0.01 6.00
C VAL A 180 8.76 -1.43 6.06
N PHE A 181 7.93 -2.43 5.76
CA PHE A 181 8.35 -3.82 5.73
C PHE A 181 7.87 -4.54 4.49
N GLU A 182 8.75 -5.40 3.98
CA GLU A 182 8.53 -6.26 2.83
C GLU A 182 8.29 -7.68 3.34
N PHE A 183 7.26 -8.34 2.84
CA PHE A 183 6.94 -9.70 3.25
C PHE A 183 6.32 -10.51 2.12
N GLU A 184 6.36 -11.82 2.27
CA GLU A 184 5.64 -12.78 1.46
C GLU A 184 4.71 -13.61 2.34
N MET A 185 3.51 -13.93 1.85
CA MET A 185 2.62 -14.88 2.49
C MET A 185 1.61 -15.48 1.51
N GLN A 186 0.98 -16.58 1.86
CA GLN A 186 -0.18 -17.09 1.12
C GLN A 186 -1.45 -16.50 1.72
N SER A 187 -2.17 -15.65 0.97
CA SER A 187 -3.41 -15.03 1.43
C SER A 187 -4.33 -14.69 0.25
N GLN A 188 -5.64 -14.84 0.46
CA GLN A 188 -6.67 -14.44 -0.50
C GLN A 188 -7.14 -13.01 -0.29
N ASN A 189 -7.06 -12.51 0.95
CA ASN A 189 -7.65 -11.24 1.35
C ASN A 189 -6.61 -10.25 1.91
N LEU A 190 -5.34 -10.37 1.50
CA LEU A 190 -4.26 -9.50 1.98
C LEU A 190 -4.55 -8.00 1.80
N LYS A 191 -5.36 -7.64 0.80
CA LYS A 191 -5.83 -6.25 0.56
C LYS A 191 -6.61 -5.66 1.74
N ASP A 192 -7.17 -6.50 2.61
CA ASP A 192 -7.94 -6.07 3.77
C ASP A 192 -7.07 -5.80 4.99
N MET A 193 -5.75 -5.98 4.88
CA MET A 193 -4.82 -5.81 5.99
C MET A 193 -4.92 -4.40 6.59
N ASN A 194 -5.23 -4.36 7.87
CA ASN A 194 -5.30 -3.16 8.69
C ASN A 194 -4.86 -3.49 10.11
N ILE A 195 -3.69 -2.98 10.51
CA ILE A 195 -3.15 -3.14 11.85
C ILE A 195 -3.86 -2.17 12.79
N LYS A 196 -4.68 -2.70 13.70
CA LYS A 196 -5.44 -1.87 14.64
C LYS A 196 -4.51 -1.06 15.55
N GLY A 197 -4.96 0.15 15.91
CA GLY A 197 -4.22 1.07 16.76
C GLY A 197 -3.34 2.08 16.01
N PHE A 198 -3.28 2.00 14.68
CA PHE A 198 -2.57 2.97 13.84
C PHE A 198 -3.50 3.51 12.75
N GLU A 199 -3.53 4.82 12.57
CA GLU A 199 -4.45 5.45 11.60
C GLU A 199 -3.85 5.48 10.18
N THR A 200 -2.56 5.79 10.08
CA THR A 200 -1.89 5.98 8.79
C THR A 200 -1.04 4.78 8.45
N GLN A 201 -1.52 3.96 7.52
CA GLN A 201 -0.89 2.71 7.08
C GLN A 201 -1.43 2.28 5.71
N GLY A 202 -0.73 1.35 5.05
CA GLY A 202 -1.21 0.75 3.82
C GLY A 202 -0.13 0.05 3.00
N PHE A 203 -0.54 -0.44 1.83
CA PHE A 203 0.37 -1.03 0.85
C PHE A 203 0.98 0.04 -0.06
N GLU A 204 2.31 0.07 -0.13
CA GLU A 204 3.05 0.73 -1.22
C GLU A 204 3.06 -0.16 -2.47
N GLU A 205 3.24 -1.46 -2.27
CA GLU A 205 3.18 -2.46 -3.34
C GLU A 205 2.41 -3.68 -2.85
N LEU A 206 1.56 -4.22 -3.73
CA LEU A 206 0.91 -5.51 -3.52
C LEU A 206 0.87 -6.26 -4.85
N SER A 207 1.60 -7.37 -4.94
CA SER A 207 1.73 -8.16 -6.17
C SER A 207 1.69 -9.66 -5.87
N GLN A 208 1.38 -10.48 -6.88
CA GLN A 208 1.52 -11.94 -6.78
C GLN A 208 2.94 -12.34 -7.19
N ARG A 209 3.60 -13.15 -6.37
CA ARG A 209 4.95 -13.68 -6.64
C ARG A 209 5.05 -15.13 -6.15
N ASN A 210 5.64 -16.01 -6.95
CA ASN A 210 5.94 -17.41 -6.58
C ASN A 210 4.75 -18.20 -5.98
N GLY A 211 3.52 -17.99 -6.48
CA GLY A 211 2.32 -18.67 -5.96
C GLY A 211 1.81 -18.15 -4.62
N GLY A 212 2.37 -17.04 -4.10
CA GLY A 212 1.89 -16.30 -2.95
C GLY A 212 1.70 -14.81 -3.26
N MET A 213 1.47 -14.04 -2.20
CA MET A 213 1.37 -12.59 -2.23
C MET A 213 2.66 -11.97 -1.68
N TYR A 214 3.17 -10.99 -2.39
CA TYR A 214 4.24 -10.11 -1.96
C TYR A 214 3.65 -8.74 -1.60
N GLY A 215 4.03 -8.21 -0.45
CA GLY A 215 3.56 -6.91 0.04
C GLY A 215 4.71 -6.03 0.52
N VAL A 216 4.66 -4.75 0.16
CA VAL A 216 5.42 -3.68 0.81
C VAL A 216 4.41 -2.84 1.59
N TYR A 217 4.46 -2.89 2.90
CA TYR A 217 3.49 -2.24 3.77
C TYR A 217 4.18 -1.19 4.63
N TYR A 218 3.54 -0.03 4.76
CA TYR A 218 3.98 1.02 5.67
C TYR A 218 2.98 1.21 6.80
N VAL A 219 3.48 1.61 7.97
CA VAL A 219 2.66 2.02 9.11
C VAL A 219 3.37 3.12 9.89
N ILE A 220 2.62 4.13 10.29
CA ILE A 220 3.08 5.23 11.14
C ILE A 220 2.77 4.89 12.60
N VAL A 221 3.80 4.89 13.43
CA VAL A 221 3.72 4.45 14.84
C VAL A 221 4.30 5.51 15.77
N PRO A 222 3.87 5.61 17.04
CA PRO A 222 4.48 6.54 17.99
C PRO A 222 5.93 6.15 18.31
N LYS A 223 6.78 7.14 18.58
CA LYS A 223 8.20 6.91 18.91
C LYS A 223 8.45 6.09 20.17
N SER A 224 7.47 6.01 21.06
CA SER A 224 7.53 5.17 22.26
C SER A 224 7.43 3.68 21.95
N LEU A 225 6.91 3.30 20.77
CA LEU A 225 6.75 1.91 20.38
C LEU A 225 8.10 1.31 19.97
N ARG A 226 8.46 0.19 20.60
CA ARG A 226 9.72 -0.54 20.33
C ARG A 226 9.56 -1.72 19.38
N GLU A 227 8.34 -2.23 19.26
CA GLU A 227 8.02 -3.38 18.43
C GLU A 227 6.61 -3.20 17.86
N LEU A 228 6.46 -3.47 16.57
CA LEU A 228 5.16 -3.58 15.92
C LEU A 228 4.72 -5.04 16.01
N SER A 229 3.60 -5.29 16.69
CA SER A 229 3.01 -6.61 16.83
C SER A 229 1.60 -6.61 16.25
N PHE A 230 1.28 -7.64 15.47
CA PHE A 230 -0.06 -7.88 14.94
C PHE A 230 -0.25 -9.37 14.64
N GLU A 231 -1.49 -9.79 14.42
CA GLU A 231 -1.84 -11.18 14.16
C GLU A 231 -2.57 -11.34 12.82
N TYR A 232 -2.25 -12.41 12.09
CA TYR A 232 -3.11 -12.93 11.03
C TYR A 232 -3.72 -14.25 11.48
N PHE A 233 -4.80 -14.68 10.83
CA PHE A 233 -5.44 -15.95 11.15
C PHE A 233 -5.12 -17.00 10.09
N ASN A 234 -4.62 -18.15 10.54
CA ASN A 234 -4.30 -19.26 9.67
C ASN A 234 -5.48 -20.25 9.62
N PRO A 235 -6.21 -20.33 8.49
CA PRO A 235 -7.40 -21.17 8.38
C PRO A 235 -7.09 -22.67 8.40
N ASP A 236 -5.88 -23.09 8.02
CA ASP A 236 -5.48 -24.50 7.94
C ASP A 236 -5.31 -25.10 9.35
N VAL A 237 -4.69 -24.34 10.26
CA VAL A 237 -4.46 -24.73 11.66
C VAL A 237 -5.44 -24.09 12.65
N ARG A 238 -6.36 -23.25 12.16
CA ARG A 238 -7.43 -22.58 12.92
C ARG A 238 -6.96 -21.79 14.14
N ARG A 239 -5.89 -21.01 13.99
CA ARG A 239 -5.35 -20.18 15.07
C ARG A 239 -4.82 -18.84 14.55
N PHE A 240 -4.71 -17.88 15.46
CA PHE A 240 -3.94 -16.66 15.22
C PHE A 240 -2.44 -16.96 15.27
N GLU A 241 -1.70 -16.32 14.36
CA GLU A 241 -0.25 -16.37 14.32
C GLU A 241 0.29 -14.94 14.41
N SER A 242 1.16 -14.70 15.39
CA SER A 242 1.68 -13.37 15.70
C SER A 242 2.90 -13.03 14.84
N VAL A 243 2.92 -11.80 14.37
CA VAL A 243 4.03 -11.19 13.64
C VAL A 243 4.60 -10.09 14.51
N ASN A 244 5.90 -10.15 14.78
CA ASN A 244 6.61 -9.19 15.61
C ASN A 244 7.75 -8.58 14.79
N ILE A 245 7.73 -7.26 14.62
CA ILE A 245 8.73 -6.51 13.85
C ILE A 245 9.41 -5.51 14.79
N PRO A 246 10.71 -5.68 15.09
CA PRO A 246 11.42 -4.77 15.96
C PRO A 246 11.60 -3.41 15.29
N ILE A 247 11.35 -2.34 16.06
CA ILE A 247 11.48 -0.96 15.58
C ILE A 247 12.86 -0.46 15.94
N VAL A 248 13.81 -0.67 15.03
CA VAL A 248 15.15 -0.11 15.14
C VAL A 248 15.22 1.12 14.26
N VAL A 249 15.00 2.30 14.87
CA VAL A 249 15.19 3.57 14.17
C VAL A 249 16.69 3.73 13.94
N VAL A 250 17.10 3.51 12.70
CA VAL A 250 18.44 3.88 12.27
C VAL A 250 18.42 5.40 12.21
N ASN A 251 18.97 6.05 13.22
CA ASN A 251 19.30 7.47 13.14
C ASN A 251 20.31 7.60 11.99
N SER A 252 19.83 7.88 10.78
CA SER A 252 20.67 8.31 9.67
C SER A 252 21.43 9.59 10.00
N GLU A 253 21.08 10.28 11.10
CA GLU A 253 21.84 11.38 11.70
C GLU A 253 23.09 10.95 12.48
N LEU A 254 23.29 9.66 12.79
CA LEU A 254 24.54 9.15 13.37
C LEU A 254 25.53 8.59 12.33
N VAL A 255 25.18 8.68 11.04
CA VAL A 255 26.15 8.67 9.93
C VAL A 255 26.35 10.09 9.42
N SER A 256 26.52 11.03 10.36
CA SER A 256 27.19 12.31 10.15
C SER A 256 28.70 12.08 9.93
N THR A 257 29.05 11.36 8.87
CA THR A 257 30.43 11.40 8.36
C THR A 257 30.53 12.22 7.10
N GLN A 258 29.50 12.37 6.27
CA GLN A 258 29.60 13.16 5.02
C GLN A 258 28.27 13.75 4.53
N SER A 259 27.54 14.46 5.39
CA SER A 259 26.43 15.32 4.95
C SER A 259 26.55 16.63 5.72
N ASP A 260 26.59 17.75 5.02
CA ASP A 260 26.91 19.11 5.52
C ASP A 260 28.37 19.41 5.89
N LEU A 261 29.30 19.17 4.96
CA LEU A 261 30.56 19.93 4.87
C LEU A 261 30.51 21.02 3.79
N ASN A 262 29.33 21.62 3.52
CA ASN A 262 29.36 22.97 2.98
C ASN A 262 29.51 23.91 4.17
N PRO A 263 30.65 24.62 4.35
CA PRO A 263 30.82 25.49 5.49
C PRO A 263 29.69 26.52 5.52
N LYS A 264 28.83 26.44 6.55
CA LYS A 264 27.95 27.55 6.95
C LYS A 264 28.79 28.82 6.90
N ALA A 265 28.34 29.79 6.09
CA ALA A 265 29.00 31.04 5.75
C ALA A 265 30.12 31.40 6.73
N SER A 266 31.34 31.15 6.25
CA SER A 266 32.59 31.28 6.98
C SER A 266 32.66 32.62 7.74
N TYR A 267 33.22 32.61 8.95
CA TYR A 267 33.65 33.81 9.69
C TYR A 267 34.39 34.84 8.78
N ALA A 268 35.03 34.37 7.71
CA ALA A 268 35.61 35.22 6.66
C ALA A 268 34.58 36.10 5.91
N PHE A 269 33.38 35.59 5.59
CA PHE A 269 32.31 36.37 4.96
C PHE A 269 31.83 37.49 5.90
N PHE A 270 31.60 37.18 7.18
CA PHE A 270 31.22 38.19 8.17
C PHE A 270 32.30 39.25 8.37
N LYS A 271 33.60 38.88 8.37
CA LYS A 271 34.71 39.84 8.38
C LYS A 271 34.67 40.80 7.19
N LEU A 272 34.46 40.28 5.98
CA LEU A 272 34.38 41.09 4.76
C LEU A 272 33.18 42.05 4.81
N VAL A 273 32.02 41.59 5.26
CA VAL A 273 30.82 42.42 5.42
C VAL A 273 31.03 43.54 6.45
N ILE A 274 31.62 43.24 7.61
CA ILE A 274 31.92 44.25 8.64
C ILE A 274 32.89 45.31 8.12
N ILE A 275 33.96 44.91 7.43
CA ILE A 275 34.91 45.84 6.80
C ILE A 275 34.21 46.72 5.76
N GLY A 276 33.33 46.13 4.93
CA GLY A 276 32.53 46.86 3.95
C GLY A 276 31.61 47.92 4.58
N ILE A 277 30.92 47.58 5.67
CA ILE A 277 30.08 48.52 6.43
C ILE A 277 30.93 49.66 7.00
N LEU A 278 32.11 49.36 7.55
CA LEU A 278 33.02 50.37 8.07
C LEU A 278 33.48 51.36 6.99
N ILE A 279 33.79 50.86 5.78
CA ILE A 279 34.16 51.71 4.64
C ILE A 279 33.03 52.67 4.28
N ILE A 280 31.80 52.18 4.16
CA ILE A 280 30.63 53.00 3.86
C ILE A 280 30.39 54.06 4.96
N LEU A 281 30.51 53.66 6.22
CA LEU A 281 30.35 54.56 7.37
C LEU A 281 31.38 55.70 7.33
N PHE A 282 32.67 55.39 7.16
CA PHE A 282 33.73 56.40 7.13
C PHE A 282 33.67 57.27 5.87
N LEU A 283 33.22 56.72 4.73
CA LEU A 283 32.96 57.50 3.53
C LEU A 283 31.79 58.48 3.72
N GLY A 284 30.71 58.06 4.39
CA GLY A 284 29.60 58.93 4.77
C GLY A 284 30.02 60.04 5.75
N LEU A 285 30.84 59.71 6.76
CA LEU A 285 31.42 60.69 7.68
C LEU A 285 32.35 61.68 6.98
N PHE A 286 33.11 61.23 5.98
CA PHE A 286 33.88 62.12 5.12
C PHE A 286 32.98 63.08 4.34
N LEU A 287 31.88 62.61 3.73
CA LEU A 287 30.98 63.48 2.98
C LEU A 287 30.30 64.53 3.87
N TRP A 288 30.00 64.19 5.13
CA TRP A 288 29.40 65.11 6.10
C TRP A 288 30.42 66.11 6.69
N LYS A 289 31.48 65.63 7.36
CA LYS A 289 32.42 66.51 8.07
C LYS A 289 33.61 66.99 7.23
N ARG A 290 33.82 66.41 6.04
CA ARG A 290 34.87 66.77 5.06
C ARG A 290 36.31 66.71 5.59
N TYR A 291 36.56 66.03 6.71
CA TYR A 291 37.91 65.85 7.24
C TYR A 291 38.70 64.79 6.46
N LYS A 292 39.88 65.17 5.94
CA LYS A 292 40.75 64.31 5.13
C LYS A 292 41.23 63.04 5.86
N ILE A 293 41.23 63.04 7.20
CA ILE A 293 41.61 61.87 8.01
C ILE A 293 40.73 60.65 7.74
N PHE A 294 39.43 60.85 7.46
CA PHE A 294 38.52 59.74 7.15
C PHE A 294 38.84 59.08 5.81
N LEU A 295 39.36 59.84 4.84
CA LEU A 295 39.77 59.30 3.54
C LEU A 295 41.01 58.40 3.67
N PHE A 296 41.95 58.76 4.55
CA PHE A 296 43.09 57.91 4.89
C PHE A 296 42.66 56.58 5.53
N ILE A 297 41.70 56.62 6.46
CA ILE A 297 41.15 55.41 7.11
C ILE A 297 40.46 54.51 6.08
N VAL A 298 39.68 55.09 5.15
CA VAL A 298 39.05 54.33 4.05
C VAL A 298 40.11 53.66 3.15
N ALA A 299 41.17 54.37 2.77
CA ALA A 299 42.24 53.81 1.96
C ALA A 299 42.92 52.61 2.65
N LEU A 300 43.17 52.71 3.97
CA LEU A 300 43.72 51.62 4.76
C LEU A 300 42.79 50.39 4.79
N LEU A 301 41.49 50.60 5.03
CA LEU A 301 40.49 49.51 5.06
C LEU A 301 40.34 48.83 3.70
N CYS A 302 40.38 49.58 2.60
CA CYS A 302 40.42 49.03 1.25
C CYS A 302 41.65 48.16 1.03
N GLY A 303 42.83 48.59 1.49
CA GLY A 303 44.05 47.78 1.42
C GLY A 303 43.92 46.45 2.18
N ILE A 304 43.35 46.47 3.38
CA ILE A 304 43.08 45.27 4.18
C ILE A 304 42.08 44.33 3.47
N LEU A 305 41.04 44.89 2.86
CA LEU A 305 40.03 44.12 2.12
C LEU A 305 40.62 43.44 0.89
N ILE A 306 41.44 44.15 0.12
CA ILE A 306 42.16 43.61 -1.05
C ILE A 306 43.13 42.50 -0.61
N TYR A 307 43.90 42.71 0.46
CA TYR A 307 44.79 41.69 0.99
C TYR A 307 44.05 40.41 1.40
N ASN A 308 42.93 40.53 2.12
CA ASN A 308 42.12 39.37 2.50
C ASN A 308 41.51 38.65 1.28
N LEU A 309 41.10 39.38 0.25
CA LEU A 309 40.52 38.75 -0.94
C LEU A 309 41.58 38.04 -1.80
N ALA A 310 42.78 38.62 -1.93
CA ALA A 310 43.84 38.09 -2.78
C ALA A 310 44.59 36.90 -2.16
N PHE A 311 44.79 36.88 -0.83
CA PHE A 311 45.65 35.89 -0.17
C PHE A 311 44.89 34.81 0.65
N SER A 312 43.56 34.89 0.77
CA SER A 312 42.80 33.95 1.62
C SER A 312 42.47 32.60 0.96
N ASN A 313 42.71 32.41 -0.34
CA ASN A 313 42.45 31.13 -1.02
C ASN A 313 43.75 30.60 -1.64
N SER A 314 44.37 29.62 -0.98
CA SER A 314 45.53 28.93 -1.54
C SER A 314 45.05 27.82 -2.47
N TYR A 315 45.18 28.03 -3.78
CA TYR A 315 45.00 26.99 -4.78
C TYR A 315 46.31 26.24 -4.97
N GLY A 316 46.23 24.93 -5.23
CA GLY A 316 47.39 24.10 -5.51
C GLY A 316 47.05 22.99 -6.49
N THR A 317 48.06 22.24 -6.89
CA THR A 317 47.92 21.05 -7.74
C THR A 317 48.30 19.82 -6.94
N LEU A 318 47.40 18.85 -6.89
CA LEU A 318 47.65 17.56 -6.26
C LEU A 318 48.22 16.60 -7.30
N LYS A 319 49.42 16.06 -7.04
CA LYS A 319 50.14 15.19 -7.97
C LYS A 319 49.52 13.79 -8.06
N ALA A 320 49.68 13.14 -9.21
CA ALA A 320 49.33 11.73 -9.39
C ALA A 320 50.03 10.81 -8.36
N GLY A 321 49.32 9.79 -7.88
CA GLY A 321 49.76 8.87 -6.83
C GLY A 321 49.48 9.34 -5.39
N ALA A 322 48.92 10.54 -5.20
CA ALA A 322 48.61 11.04 -3.88
C ALA A 322 47.45 10.26 -3.22
N SER A 323 47.67 9.81 -1.99
CA SER A 323 46.65 9.13 -1.18
C SER A 323 45.86 10.13 -0.34
N VAL A 324 44.56 10.23 -0.58
CA VAL A 324 43.62 11.12 0.12
C VAL A 324 43.00 10.36 1.28
N SER A 325 43.21 10.82 2.52
CA SER A 325 42.78 10.15 3.74
C SER A 325 41.62 10.88 4.43
N ILE A 326 40.73 10.14 5.11
CA ILE A 326 39.61 10.72 5.88
C ILE A 326 40.11 11.55 7.07
N LEU A 327 41.11 11.02 7.79
CA LEU A 327 41.69 11.63 8.97
C LEU A 327 43.19 11.87 8.78
N PRO A 328 43.76 12.91 9.42
CA PRO A 328 45.19 13.13 9.41
C PRO A 328 45.83 12.21 10.47
N MET A 329 45.88 10.91 10.20
CA MET A 329 46.50 9.88 11.05
C MET A 329 47.13 8.79 10.18
N LYS A 330 48.12 8.08 10.73
CA LYS A 330 48.89 7.04 10.01
C LYS A 330 47.99 5.92 9.46
N ASP A 331 47.04 5.46 10.27
CA ASP A 331 46.16 4.32 9.95
C ASP A 331 44.75 4.80 9.53
N SER A 332 44.67 5.98 8.92
CA SER A 332 43.41 6.45 8.35
C SER A 332 43.03 5.64 7.11
N THR A 333 41.73 5.38 6.95
CA THR A 333 41.18 4.87 5.69
C THR A 333 41.51 5.84 4.55
N ILE A 334 42.05 5.30 3.46
CA ILE A 334 42.31 6.01 2.21
C ILE A 334 40.98 6.05 1.44
N VAL A 335 40.50 7.27 1.16
CA VAL A 335 39.25 7.52 0.41
C VAL A 335 39.49 7.34 -1.08
N ARG A 336 40.65 7.78 -1.56
CA ARG A 336 40.97 7.83 -2.98
C ARG A 336 42.48 7.92 -3.17
N ILE A 337 42.97 7.29 -4.23
CA ILE A 337 44.30 7.54 -4.79
C ILE A 337 44.09 8.34 -6.07
N VAL A 338 44.84 9.43 -6.22
CA VAL A 338 44.71 10.36 -7.33
C VAL A 338 45.45 9.82 -8.56
N GLU A 339 44.76 9.62 -9.67
CA GLU A 339 45.33 8.96 -10.88
C GLU A 339 46.08 9.95 -11.80
N SER A 340 45.78 11.24 -11.72
CA SER A 340 46.36 12.30 -12.54
C SER A 340 46.45 13.61 -11.76
N ASP A 341 47.20 14.59 -12.25
CA ASP A 341 47.33 15.87 -11.55
C ASP A 341 46.00 16.65 -11.54
N ILE A 342 45.49 16.98 -10.35
CA ILE A 342 44.17 17.63 -10.18
C ILE A 342 44.32 18.97 -9.45
N PRO A 343 43.65 20.05 -9.91
CA PRO A 343 43.59 21.30 -9.16
C PRO A 343 42.79 21.13 -7.87
N ILE A 344 43.33 21.66 -6.77
CA ILE A 344 42.75 21.56 -5.44
C ILE A 344 42.72 22.92 -4.75
N GLN A 345 41.75 23.11 -3.86
CA GLN A 345 41.74 24.23 -2.94
C GLN A 345 42.24 23.76 -1.57
N ILE A 346 43.24 24.43 -1.01
CA ILE A 346 43.77 24.13 0.32
C ILE A 346 42.90 24.89 1.34
N VAL A 347 42.19 24.14 2.16
CA VAL A 347 41.22 24.66 3.15
C VAL A 347 41.80 24.68 4.57
N GLY A 348 42.92 23.99 4.79
CA GLY A 348 43.61 24.01 6.08
C GLY A 348 44.92 23.24 6.07
N GLU A 349 45.69 23.38 7.14
CA GLU A 349 46.95 22.69 7.35
C GLU A 349 47.05 22.14 8.77
N ARG A 350 47.70 21.00 8.93
CA ARG A 350 47.97 20.37 10.22
C ARG A 350 49.36 19.75 10.22
N LYS A 351 50.17 20.11 11.20
CA LYS A 351 51.45 19.44 11.47
C LYS A 351 51.18 18.21 12.31
N MET A 352 51.77 17.08 11.94
CA MET A 352 51.69 15.85 12.71
C MET A 352 53.05 15.19 12.80
N ASP A 353 53.39 14.67 13.97
CA ASP A 353 54.56 13.81 14.13
C ASP A 353 54.20 12.39 13.66
N LEU A 354 54.86 11.95 12.59
CA LEU A 354 54.77 10.60 12.07
C LEU A 354 56.16 9.98 12.18
N GLN A 355 56.31 8.99 13.08
CA GLN A 355 57.58 8.25 13.28
C GLN A 355 58.79 9.13 13.65
N GLY A 356 58.59 10.18 14.45
CA GLY A 356 59.67 11.08 14.87
C GLY A 356 60.05 12.12 13.83
N GLN A 357 59.26 12.24 12.74
CA GLN A 357 59.38 13.30 11.75
C GLN A 357 58.09 14.12 11.68
N SER A 358 58.23 15.45 11.79
CA SER A 358 57.12 16.39 11.63
C SER A 358 56.71 16.50 10.16
N VAL A 359 55.59 15.90 9.79
CA VAL A 359 55.01 15.94 8.44
C VAL A 359 53.85 16.93 8.41
N LEU A 360 53.81 17.78 7.38
CA LEU A 360 52.71 18.71 7.16
C LEU A 360 51.63 18.05 6.29
N LEU A 361 50.39 18.06 6.76
CA LEU A 361 49.22 17.60 6.01
C LEU A 361 48.35 18.78 5.63
N TYR A 362 47.91 18.82 4.37
CA TYR A 362 46.92 19.78 3.90
C TYR A 362 45.54 19.14 3.88
N LYS A 363 44.56 19.87 4.37
CA LYS A 363 43.15 19.59 4.12
C LYS A 363 42.80 20.21 2.77
N VAL A 364 42.46 19.38 1.81
CA VAL A 364 42.24 19.78 0.42
C VAL A 364 40.80 19.51 0.03
N LEU A 365 40.25 20.40 -0.79
CA LEU A 365 39.00 20.25 -1.49
C LEU A 365 39.31 19.92 -2.96
N ILE A 366 38.79 18.79 -3.43
CA ILE A 366 38.98 18.25 -4.77
C ILE A 366 37.66 18.42 -5.52
N GLY A 367 37.66 19.27 -6.56
CA GLY A 367 36.42 19.73 -7.20
C GLY A 367 35.50 20.48 -6.22
N ASP A 368 34.19 20.33 -6.37
CA ASP A 368 33.19 21.09 -5.59
C ASP A 368 32.67 20.36 -4.34
N SER A 369 33.10 19.14 -4.04
CA SER A 369 32.44 18.32 -3.00
C SER A 369 33.32 17.36 -2.21
N GLN A 370 34.52 16.99 -2.68
CA GLN A 370 35.32 15.97 -2.00
C GLN A 370 36.39 16.62 -1.12
N ILE A 371 36.35 16.32 0.18
CA ILE A 371 37.32 16.85 1.17
C ILE A 371 38.17 15.70 1.72
N GLY A 372 39.47 15.91 1.83
CA GLY A 372 40.36 14.95 2.47
C GLY A 372 41.69 15.53 2.91
N TRP A 373 42.49 14.71 3.60
CA TRP A 373 43.83 15.06 4.05
C TRP A 373 44.88 14.44 3.14
N VAL A 374 45.87 15.24 2.75
CA VAL A 374 46.97 14.80 1.89
C VAL A 374 48.29 15.33 2.41
N ARG A 375 49.37 14.55 2.22
CA ARG A 375 50.72 14.97 2.63
C ARG A 375 51.21 16.11 1.74
N SER A 376 51.90 17.07 2.34
CA SER A 376 52.40 18.25 1.63
C SER A 376 53.34 17.93 0.47
N GLU A 377 54.04 16.80 0.52
CA GLU A 377 54.97 16.34 -0.53
C GLU A 377 54.29 16.09 -1.88
N TYR A 378 53.00 15.78 -1.87
CA TYR A 378 52.20 15.56 -3.08
C TYR A 378 51.45 16.81 -3.55
N VAL A 379 51.59 17.94 -2.86
CA VAL A 379 50.91 19.19 -3.19
C VAL A 379 51.92 20.19 -3.77
N GLY A 380 51.77 20.54 -5.05
CA GLY A 380 52.42 21.70 -5.65
C GLY A 380 51.63 22.96 -5.30
N LYS A 381 52.26 23.94 -4.65
CA LYS A 381 51.68 25.28 -4.49
C LYS A 381 52.09 26.13 -5.69
N ASN A 382 51.13 26.83 -6.30
CA ASN A 382 51.40 27.85 -7.32
C ASN A 382 51.66 29.21 -6.69
#